data_AF-A0A931XMY2-F1
#
_entry.id   AF-A0A931XMY2-F1
#
_cell.length_a   1.000
_cell.length_b   1.000
_cell.length_c   1.000
_cell.angle_alpha   90.00
_cell.angle_beta   90.00
_cell.angle_gamma   90.00
#
_symmetry.space_group_name_H-M   'P 1'
#
loop_
_entity.id
_entity.type
_entity.pdbx_description
1 polymer ?
#
loop_
_entity_poly.entity_id
_entity_poly.type
_entity_poly.pdbx_seq_one_letter_code
_entity_poly.pdbx_strand_id
1 'polypeptide(L)'
;MERGSLAARIAQELAEQLDVHVVVEDADGVIVLSGGVDSPEAREAAERVAARMAPGRRIENDLEVETTLPEVVTEEIGGIEPDFTSLPLDVVGAVEERREASDGREEEQIGHGAVPFFPPTDPVIGPGPRGEIEVIGGFTPTSMDSLEVEASAEDEVPGDEAIADAVRRELREDALTTDFEIRVYVQRGVVHLRGTVPSVEDALNAEEVAARVPGVVEVREELEVSGL
;
A
#
# COMPACT_ATOMS: atom_id res chain seq x y z
N MET A 1 31.99 35.34 8.71
CA MET A 1 30.69 36.03 8.65
C MET A 1 29.67 34.99 8.22
N GLU A 2 29.20 34.16 9.15
CA GLU A 2 28.05 33.28 8.92
C GLU A 2 26.81 34.17 8.90
N ARG A 3 26.44 34.64 7.71
CA ARG A 3 25.10 35.19 7.50
C ARG A 3 24.16 34.00 7.65
N GLY A 4 23.62 33.81 8.85
CA GLY A 4 22.63 32.78 9.12
C GLY A 4 21.62 32.74 7.98
N SER A 5 21.43 31.56 7.40
CA SER A 5 20.64 31.36 6.19
C SER A 5 19.26 31.98 6.37
N LEU A 6 18.72 32.56 5.28
CA LEU A 6 17.35 33.10 5.28
C LEU A 6 16.35 32.03 5.75
N ALA A 7 16.60 30.77 5.35
CA ALA A 7 15.91 29.59 5.82
C ALA A 7 15.90 29.44 7.35
N ALA A 8 17.04 29.58 8.03
CA ALA A 8 17.11 29.44 9.49
C ALA A 8 16.29 30.52 10.22
N ARG A 9 16.20 31.73 9.66
CA ARG A 9 15.35 32.79 10.25
C ARG A 9 13.87 32.52 10.07
N ILE A 10 13.49 31.97 8.92
CA ILE A 10 12.10 31.59 8.65
C ILE A 10 11.72 30.41 9.54
N ALA A 11 12.55 29.38 9.64
CA ALA A 11 12.32 28.22 10.51
C ALA A 11 12.18 28.65 11.98
N GLN A 12 13.07 29.53 12.47
CA GLN A 12 13.01 30.03 13.85
C GLN A 12 11.72 30.82 14.13
N GLU A 13 11.30 31.70 13.21
CA GLU A 13 10.07 32.49 13.38
C GLU A 13 8.82 31.61 13.39
N LEU A 14 8.79 30.56 12.55
CA LEU A 14 7.68 29.62 12.50
C LEU A 14 7.59 28.78 13.78
N ALA A 15 8.73 28.32 14.29
CA ALA A 15 8.78 27.58 15.55
C ALA A 15 8.32 28.43 16.74
N GLU A 16 8.67 29.73 16.78
CA GLU A 16 8.30 30.62 17.90
C GLU A 16 6.83 31.07 17.86
N GLN A 17 6.25 31.29 16.68
CA GLN A 17 4.89 31.80 16.56
C GLN A 17 3.81 30.72 16.62
N LEU A 18 4.14 29.52 16.17
CA LEU A 18 3.17 28.45 15.94
C LEU A 18 3.44 27.20 16.78
N ASP A 19 4.52 27.18 17.60
CA ASP A 19 4.98 26.03 18.41
C ASP A 19 5.15 24.72 17.60
N VAL A 20 5.37 24.85 16.29
CA VAL A 20 5.50 23.73 15.34
C VAL A 20 6.95 23.52 14.94
N HIS A 21 7.33 22.26 14.81
CA HIS A 21 8.65 21.87 14.31
C HIS A 21 8.65 21.86 12.77
N VAL A 22 8.99 23.00 12.19
CA VAL A 22 9.09 23.17 10.72
C VAL A 22 10.55 23.26 10.29
N VAL A 23 10.92 22.46 9.29
CA VAL A 23 12.21 22.50 8.61
C VAL A 23 12.09 23.36 7.37
N VAL A 24 13.01 24.31 7.21
CA VAL A 24 13.06 25.20 6.05
C VAL A 24 14.39 25.01 5.33
N GLU A 25 14.31 24.69 4.04
CA GLU A 25 15.47 24.55 3.18
C GLU A 25 15.46 25.62 2.08
N ASP A 26 16.63 26.16 1.75
CA ASP A 26 16.82 27.11 0.65
C ASP A 26 17.72 26.47 -0.41
N ALA A 27 17.12 26.02 -1.51
CA ALA A 27 17.80 25.37 -2.63
C ALA A 27 17.52 26.13 -3.93
N ASP A 28 18.56 26.70 -4.54
CA ASP A 28 18.53 27.32 -5.87
C ASP A 28 17.40 28.36 -6.11
N GLY A 29 17.02 29.10 -5.07
CA GLY A 29 15.97 30.12 -5.16
C GLY A 29 14.54 29.59 -4.95
N VAL A 30 14.42 28.31 -4.59
CA VAL A 30 13.20 27.67 -4.08
C VAL A 30 13.34 27.49 -2.57
N ILE A 31 12.30 27.88 -1.84
CA ILE A 31 12.21 27.65 -0.39
C ILE A 31 11.21 26.52 -0.18
N VAL A 32 11.69 25.43 0.42
CA VAL A 32 10.88 24.27 0.76
C VAL A 32 10.56 24.32 2.25
N LEU A 33 9.27 24.29 2.57
CA LEU A 33 8.74 24.19 3.93
C LEU A 33 8.27 22.75 4.15
N SER A 34 8.88 22.04 5.10
CA SER A 34 8.51 20.66 5.43
C SER A 34 8.32 20.48 6.93
N GLY A 35 7.36 19.65 7.33
CA GLY A 35 7.04 19.40 8.75
C GLY A 35 5.56 19.23 9.01
N GLY A 36 5.23 18.89 10.26
CA GLY A 36 3.86 18.78 10.73
C GLY A 36 3.36 20.08 11.34
N VAL A 37 2.10 20.42 11.10
CA VAL A 37 1.40 21.53 11.75
C VAL A 37 0.06 21.05 12.32
N ASP A 38 -0.32 21.55 13.49
CA ASP A 38 -1.53 21.07 14.19
C ASP A 38 -2.84 21.63 13.61
N SER A 39 -2.75 22.59 12.68
CA SER A 39 -3.91 23.27 12.11
C SER A 39 -3.68 23.72 10.67
N PRO A 40 -4.73 23.70 9.83
CA PRO A 40 -4.63 24.25 8.47
C PRO A 40 -4.38 25.76 8.49
N GLU A 41 -4.81 26.46 9.54
CA GLU A 41 -4.50 27.87 9.76
C GLU A 41 -3.00 28.11 9.96
N ALA A 42 -2.29 27.22 10.66
CA ALA A 42 -0.84 27.29 10.84
C ALA A 42 -0.09 27.06 9.52
N ARG A 43 -0.57 26.14 8.67
CA ARG A 43 -0.02 25.92 7.31
C ARG A 43 -0.08 27.20 6.47
N GLU A 44 -1.23 27.86 6.43
CA GLU A 44 -1.42 29.09 5.64
C GLU A 44 -0.61 30.26 6.22
N ALA A 45 -0.51 30.33 7.56
CA ALA A 45 0.35 31.31 8.22
C ALA A 45 1.82 31.14 7.85
N ALA A 46 2.30 29.90 7.77
CA ALA A 46 3.68 29.61 7.41
C ALA A 46 4.04 30.07 5.99
N GLU A 47 3.16 29.80 5.02
CA GLU A 47 3.32 30.26 3.64
C GLU A 47 3.38 31.79 3.56
N ARG A 48 2.48 32.48 4.27
CA ARG A 48 2.42 33.95 4.29
C ARG A 48 3.68 34.57 4.87
N VAL A 49 4.25 33.96 5.92
CA VAL A 49 5.51 34.39 6.53
C VAL A 49 6.69 34.16 5.58
N ALA A 50 6.76 32.98 4.94
CA ALA A 50 7.78 32.68 3.95
C ALA A 50 7.73 33.64 2.76
N ALA A 51 6.53 33.93 2.23
CA ALA A 51 6.32 34.89 1.13
C ALA A 51 6.75 36.32 1.49
N ARG A 52 6.54 36.72 2.74
CA ARG A 52 6.96 38.04 3.24
C ARG A 52 8.47 38.15 3.40
N MET A 53 9.13 37.10 3.88
CA MET A 53 10.57 37.10 4.16
C MET A 53 11.43 36.82 2.92
N ALA A 54 10.87 36.16 1.90
CA ALA A 54 11.55 35.81 0.65
C ALA A 54 10.84 36.38 -0.59
N PRO A 55 10.84 37.71 -0.79
CA PRO A 55 10.22 38.32 -1.96
C PRO A 55 10.94 37.86 -3.25
N GLY A 56 10.19 37.28 -4.19
CA GLY A 56 10.70 36.87 -5.51
C GLY A 56 11.28 35.45 -5.59
N ARG A 57 11.08 34.61 -4.57
CA ARG A 57 11.43 33.18 -4.58
C ARG A 57 10.19 32.30 -4.74
N ARG A 58 10.38 31.10 -5.29
CA ARG A 58 9.31 30.09 -5.35
C ARG A 58 9.21 29.40 -4.01
N ILE A 59 8.01 29.27 -3.47
CA ILE A 59 7.76 28.63 -2.17
C ILE A 59 7.03 27.33 -2.43
N GLU A 60 7.55 26.25 -1.87
CA GLU A 60 6.99 24.91 -1.92
C GLU A 60 6.59 24.52 -0.51
N ASN A 61 5.30 24.23 -0.33
CA ASN A 61 4.67 24.06 0.99
C ASN A 61 4.22 22.61 1.16
N ASP A 62 5.15 21.80 1.69
CA ASP A 62 4.98 20.39 2.03
C ASP A 62 4.67 20.21 3.52
N LEU A 63 3.92 21.15 4.11
CA LEU A 63 3.46 21.04 5.49
C LEU A 63 2.23 20.14 5.59
N GLU A 64 2.30 19.12 6.45
CA GLU A 64 1.21 18.19 6.74
C GLU A 64 0.37 18.70 7.91
N VAL A 65 -0.95 18.72 7.75
CA VAL A 65 -1.87 19.18 8.80
C VAL A 65 -2.38 17.98 9.60
N GLU A 66 -1.96 17.86 10.85
CA GLU A 66 -2.43 16.81 11.76
C GLU A 66 -3.67 17.30 12.52
N THR A 67 -4.85 17.24 11.89
CA THR A 67 -6.11 17.54 12.59
C THR A 67 -6.42 16.42 13.56
N THR A 68 -6.22 16.63 14.86
CA THR A 68 -6.71 15.70 15.89
C THR A 68 -8.22 15.52 15.75
N LEU A 69 -8.69 14.28 15.56
CA LEU A 69 -10.11 13.95 15.55
C LEU A 69 -10.79 14.52 16.82
N PRO A 70 -12.00 15.10 16.74
CA PRO A 70 -12.72 15.45 17.95
C PRO A 70 -13.01 14.16 18.73
N GLU A 71 -12.52 14.07 19.96
CA GLU A 71 -12.99 13.05 20.90
C GLU A 71 -14.51 13.19 21.00
N VAL A 72 -15.22 12.22 20.42
CA VAL A 72 -16.66 12.06 20.60
C VAL A 72 -16.96 12.03 22.08
N VAL A 73 -17.70 13.03 22.55
CA VAL A 73 -18.24 13.08 23.91
C VAL A 73 -19.14 11.86 24.06
N THR A 74 -18.68 10.84 24.76
CA THR A 74 -19.52 9.69 25.12
C THR A 74 -20.48 10.15 26.22
N GLU A 75 -21.63 10.69 25.82
CA GLU A 75 -22.78 10.77 26.71
C GLU A 75 -23.32 9.35 26.96
N GLU A 76 -23.36 9.04 28.24
CA GLU A 76 -23.90 7.88 28.92
C GLU A 76 -25.25 7.41 28.34
N ILE A 77 -25.29 6.20 27.77
CA ILE A 77 -26.56 5.48 27.57
C ILE A 77 -26.41 4.09 28.18
N GLY A 78 -27.22 3.88 29.22
CA GLY A 78 -27.28 2.68 30.03
C GLY A 78 -27.72 1.43 29.29
N GLY A 79 -27.40 0.30 29.94
CA GLY A 79 -27.46 -1.08 29.48
C GLY A 79 -28.65 -1.50 28.62
N ILE A 80 -28.32 -2.28 27.59
CA ILE A 80 -29.17 -3.34 27.04
C ILE A 80 -28.25 -4.53 26.73
N GLU A 81 -28.52 -5.68 27.34
CA GLU A 81 -27.82 -6.95 27.09
C GLU A 81 -28.08 -7.44 25.64
N PRO A 82 -27.13 -8.12 24.98
CA PRO A 82 -27.32 -8.57 23.62
C PRO A 82 -28.11 -9.89 23.60
N ASP A 83 -29.35 -9.88 23.12
CA ASP A 83 -30.07 -11.11 22.76
C ASP A 83 -30.12 -11.28 21.24
N PHE A 84 -29.29 -12.19 20.75
CA PHE A 84 -29.02 -12.49 19.34
C PHE A 84 -29.96 -13.56 18.74
N THR A 85 -31.19 -13.72 19.25
CA THR A 85 -31.94 -14.96 18.99
C THR A 85 -33.24 -14.85 18.17
N SER A 86 -33.51 -13.74 17.46
CA SER A 86 -34.72 -13.73 16.62
C SER A 86 -34.69 -12.69 15.50
N LEU A 87 -33.95 -12.99 14.44
CA LEU A 87 -34.19 -12.39 13.13
C LEU A 87 -34.56 -13.51 12.14
N PRO A 88 -35.85 -13.66 11.76
CA PRO A 88 -36.17 -14.38 10.54
C PRO A 88 -35.72 -13.52 9.34
N LEU A 89 -34.92 -14.13 8.49
CA LEU A 89 -34.60 -13.65 7.14
C LEU A 89 -35.90 -13.57 6.33
N ASP A 90 -36.31 -12.35 5.96
CA ASP A 90 -37.31 -12.14 4.90
C ASP A 90 -36.70 -11.36 3.74
N VAL A 91 -36.62 -12.09 2.64
CA VAL A 91 -36.25 -11.69 1.28
C VAL A 91 -37.54 -11.17 0.63
N VAL A 92 -37.59 -9.95 0.10
CA VAL A 92 -38.26 -9.57 -1.18
C VAL A 92 -38.22 -8.05 -1.38
N GLY A 93 -37.95 -7.64 -2.63
CA GLY A 93 -37.71 -6.25 -2.99
C GLY A 93 -38.94 -5.39 -3.29
N ALA A 94 -38.68 -4.11 -3.54
CA ALA A 94 -39.51 -3.21 -4.33
C ALA A 94 -38.65 -2.04 -4.82
N VAL A 95 -38.82 -1.72 -6.10
CA VAL A 95 -38.17 -0.64 -6.85
C VAL A 95 -39.08 0.61 -6.80
N GLU A 96 -38.48 1.78 -7.08
CA GLU A 96 -39.05 3.10 -7.47
C GLU A 96 -39.43 4.08 -6.33
N GLU A 97 -39.21 5.41 -6.37
CA GLU A 97 -38.60 6.37 -7.31
C GLU A 97 -38.52 7.76 -6.61
N ARG A 98 -37.51 8.58 -6.95
CA ARG A 98 -37.43 10.08 -6.87
C ARG A 98 -37.27 10.71 -5.46
N ARG A 99 -36.37 11.67 -5.21
CA ARG A 99 -35.96 12.86 -5.96
C ARG A 99 -34.53 13.29 -5.58
N GLU A 100 -33.91 14.02 -6.50
CA GLU A 100 -32.58 14.62 -6.45
C GLU A 100 -32.32 15.52 -5.23
N ALA A 101 -31.11 15.40 -4.66
CA ALA A 101 -30.32 16.53 -4.20
C ALA A 101 -28.83 16.13 -4.21
N SER A 102 -28.01 17.06 -4.70
CA SER A 102 -26.55 17.09 -4.67
C SER A 102 -25.95 16.57 -3.37
N ASP A 103 -24.81 15.87 -3.43
CA ASP A 103 -23.49 16.44 -3.15
C ASP A 103 -22.42 15.32 -3.05
N GLY A 104 -21.18 15.68 -3.33
CA GLY A 104 -19.96 15.05 -2.81
C GLY A 104 -19.84 13.54 -2.80
N ARG A 105 -19.11 13.01 -3.80
CA ARG A 105 -18.31 11.79 -3.58
C ARG A 105 -17.21 12.15 -2.59
N GLU A 106 -17.18 11.50 -1.43
CA GLU A 106 -15.97 11.40 -0.63
C GLU A 106 -15.75 9.93 -0.33
N GLU A 107 -14.84 9.35 -1.11
CA GLU A 107 -14.27 8.03 -0.88
C GLU A 107 -13.60 8.07 0.48
N GLU A 108 -14.10 7.24 1.40
CA GLU A 108 -13.60 7.08 2.76
C GLU A 108 -12.17 6.53 2.71
N GLN A 109 -11.21 7.46 2.63
CA GLN A 109 -9.78 7.18 2.65
C GLN A 109 -9.40 6.76 4.06
N ILE A 110 -9.18 5.46 4.21
CA ILE A 110 -8.66 4.83 5.42
C ILE A 110 -7.29 5.46 5.70
N GLY A 111 -7.15 6.18 6.81
CA GLY A 111 -5.89 6.80 7.23
C GLY A 111 -4.83 5.73 7.52
N HIS A 112 -3.95 5.47 6.55
CA HIS A 112 -2.74 4.68 6.75
C HIS A 112 -1.65 5.58 7.33
N GLY A 113 -1.41 5.50 8.66
CA GLY A 113 -0.41 6.35 9.32
C GLY A 113 0.41 5.70 10.45
N ALA A 114 0.20 4.42 10.77
CA ALA A 114 1.17 3.71 11.60
C ALA A 114 2.17 3.01 10.69
N VAL A 115 3.39 3.54 10.55
CA VAL A 115 4.49 2.70 10.05
C VAL A 115 4.64 1.53 11.02
N PRO A 116 4.44 0.28 10.58
CA PRO A 116 4.58 -0.86 11.48
C PRO A 116 6.01 -0.85 12.03
N PHE A 117 6.16 -0.87 13.36
CA PHE A 117 7.47 -1.03 13.96
C PHE A 117 7.96 -2.45 13.69
N PHE A 118 8.95 -2.59 12.81
CA PHE A 118 9.65 -3.84 12.59
C PHE A 118 10.85 -3.92 13.54
N PRO A 119 10.99 -4.99 14.35
CA PRO A 119 12.20 -5.18 15.14
C PRO A 119 13.42 -5.26 14.21
N PRO A 120 14.61 -4.80 14.64
CA PRO A 120 15.82 -4.94 13.84
C PRO A 120 16.07 -6.43 13.57
N THR A 121 16.05 -6.83 12.30
CA THR A 121 16.36 -8.19 11.89
C THR A 121 17.86 -8.42 11.97
N ASP A 122 18.28 -9.54 12.56
CA ASP A 122 19.69 -9.95 12.58
C ASP A 122 20.11 -10.35 11.15
N PRO A 123 21.18 -9.77 10.57
CA PRO A 123 21.61 -10.11 9.22
C PRO A 123 21.97 -11.59 9.06
N VAL A 124 21.59 -12.17 7.92
CA VAL A 124 22.03 -13.52 7.56
C VAL A 124 23.47 -13.42 7.08
N ILE A 125 24.40 -14.06 7.80
CA ILE A 125 25.81 -14.16 7.41
C ILE A 125 26.11 -15.53 6.80
N GLY A 126 26.99 -15.56 5.80
CA GLY A 126 27.51 -16.80 5.25
C GLY A 126 28.95 -16.68 4.77
N PRO A 127 29.52 -17.81 4.30
CA PRO A 127 30.90 -17.86 3.87
C PRO A 127 31.05 -17.19 2.50
N GLY A 128 31.86 -16.14 2.46
CA GLY A 128 32.32 -15.52 1.23
C GLY A 128 33.25 -16.44 0.43
N PRO A 129 33.51 -16.10 -0.84
CA PRO A 129 34.25 -16.94 -1.78
C PRO A 129 35.72 -17.22 -1.37
N ARG A 130 36.27 -16.52 -0.38
CA ARG A 130 37.62 -16.74 0.16
C ARG A 130 37.61 -17.06 1.66
N GLY A 131 36.44 -17.41 2.22
CA GLY A 131 36.28 -17.79 3.64
C GLY A 131 36.11 -16.61 4.61
N GLU A 132 35.92 -15.40 4.10
CA GLU A 132 35.47 -14.24 4.87
C GLU A 132 33.98 -14.36 5.24
N ILE A 133 33.56 -13.66 6.29
CA ILE A 133 32.14 -13.58 6.65
C ILE A 133 31.51 -12.49 5.78
N GLU A 134 30.53 -12.87 4.99
CA GLU A 134 29.78 -11.98 4.09
C GLU A 134 28.31 -11.92 4.55
N VAL A 135 27.74 -10.71 4.55
CA VAL A 135 26.33 -10.50 4.83
C VAL A 135 25.54 -10.84 3.56
N ILE A 136 24.72 -11.88 3.63
CA ILE A 136 23.89 -12.38 2.53
C ILE A 136 22.56 -11.62 2.45
N GLY A 137 22.04 -11.09 3.57
CA GLY A 137 20.79 -10.32 3.57
C GLY A 137 20.33 -9.88 4.96
N GLY A 138 19.14 -9.24 5.03
CA GLY A 138 18.46 -8.89 6.29
C GLY A 138 18.42 -7.39 6.64
N PHE A 139 18.90 -6.49 5.77
CA PHE A 139 18.94 -5.04 6.03
C PHE A 139 17.85 -4.21 5.33
N THR A 140 16.96 -4.83 4.54
CA THR A 140 15.91 -4.09 3.85
C THR A 140 14.57 -4.18 4.61
N PRO A 141 13.90 -3.05 4.89
CA PRO A 141 12.58 -3.03 5.54
C PRO A 141 11.47 -3.63 4.67
N THR A 142 11.76 -3.98 3.42
CA THR A 142 10.89 -4.72 2.53
C THR A 142 11.72 -5.80 1.84
N SER A 143 11.14 -6.99 1.65
CA SER A 143 11.74 -8.05 0.85
C SER A 143 11.71 -7.76 -0.67
N MET A 144 11.56 -6.49 -1.08
CA MET A 144 11.31 -6.08 -2.47
C MET A 144 12.17 -4.91 -2.96
N ASP A 145 13.18 -4.47 -2.21
CA ASP A 145 14.14 -3.47 -2.71
C ASP A 145 15.43 -4.18 -3.13
N SER A 146 15.87 -3.99 -4.38
CA SER A 146 16.98 -4.64 -5.09
C SER A 146 16.74 -5.98 -5.82
N LEU A 147 15.57 -6.12 -6.43
CA LEU A 147 15.54 -6.67 -7.78
C LEU A 147 15.28 -5.48 -8.72
N GLU A 148 16.34 -4.91 -9.29
CA GLU A 148 16.22 -4.22 -10.57
C GLU A 148 15.79 -5.28 -11.60
N VAL A 149 14.50 -5.61 -11.60
CA VAL A 149 13.89 -6.36 -12.68
C VAL A 149 13.84 -5.37 -13.83
N GLU A 150 14.81 -5.44 -14.73
CA GLU A 150 14.73 -4.74 -16.01
C GLU A 150 13.37 -5.08 -16.61
N ALA A 151 12.51 -4.06 -16.73
CA ALA A 151 11.21 -4.18 -17.36
C ALA A 151 11.43 -4.71 -18.78
N SER A 152 11.24 -6.01 -18.94
CA SER A 152 11.31 -6.64 -20.24
C SER A 152 10.02 -6.30 -20.97
N ALA A 153 10.19 -5.50 -22.02
CA ALA A 153 9.33 -5.29 -23.17
C ALA A 153 8.40 -4.06 -23.19
N GLU A 154 8.58 -3.30 -24.27
CA GLU A 154 7.73 -2.22 -24.79
C GLU A 154 6.42 -2.76 -25.40
N ASP A 155 5.99 -3.96 -25.02
CA ASP A 155 4.77 -4.61 -25.49
C ASP A 155 3.74 -4.57 -24.34
N GLU A 156 2.48 -4.24 -24.63
CA GLU A 156 1.33 -4.23 -23.69
C GLU A 156 0.96 -5.64 -23.16
N VAL A 157 1.95 -6.50 -22.93
CA VAL A 157 1.80 -7.86 -22.44
C VAL A 157 2.13 -7.86 -20.95
N PRO A 158 1.22 -8.36 -20.09
CA PRO A 158 1.50 -8.52 -18.67
C PRO A 158 2.80 -9.31 -18.46
N GLY A 159 3.70 -8.79 -17.62
CA GLY A 159 4.93 -9.51 -17.28
C GLY A 159 4.63 -10.87 -16.63
N ASP A 160 5.57 -11.82 -16.74
CA ASP A 160 5.38 -13.19 -16.25
C ASP A 160 4.93 -13.25 -14.78
N GLU A 161 5.45 -12.37 -13.91
CA GLU A 161 5.02 -12.32 -12.50
C GLU A 161 3.58 -11.81 -12.35
N ALA A 162 3.14 -10.84 -13.16
CA ALA A 162 1.76 -10.36 -13.15
C ALA A 162 0.79 -11.46 -13.62
N ILE A 163 1.20 -12.27 -14.60
CA ILE A 163 0.44 -13.45 -15.03
C ILE A 163 0.40 -14.48 -13.88
N ALA A 164 1.53 -14.74 -13.22
CA ALA A 164 1.60 -15.68 -12.11
C ALA A 164 0.66 -15.30 -10.97
N ASP A 165 0.63 -14.03 -10.58
CA ASP A 165 -0.26 -13.53 -9.53
C ASP A 165 -1.73 -13.56 -9.94
N ALA A 166 -2.04 -13.24 -11.20
CA ALA A 166 -3.39 -13.36 -11.72
C ALA A 166 -3.90 -14.82 -11.69
N VAL A 167 -3.06 -15.79 -12.08
CA VAL A 167 -3.39 -17.23 -11.99
C VAL A 167 -3.56 -17.67 -10.54
N ARG A 168 -2.67 -17.28 -9.62
CA ARG A 168 -2.80 -17.60 -8.19
C ARG A 168 -4.10 -17.06 -7.60
N ARG A 169 -4.51 -15.87 -8.00
CA ARG A 169 -5.79 -15.28 -7.57
C ARG A 169 -6.97 -16.06 -8.14
N GLU A 170 -6.98 -16.35 -9.43
CA GLU A 170 -8.09 -17.06 -10.07
C GLU A 170 -8.30 -18.45 -9.46
N LEU A 171 -7.22 -19.20 -9.21
CA LEU A 171 -7.28 -20.51 -8.54
C LEU A 171 -7.78 -20.43 -7.10
N ARG A 172 -7.58 -19.31 -6.40
CA ARG A 172 -8.13 -19.10 -5.06
C ARG A 172 -9.59 -18.69 -5.09
N GLU A 173 -10.03 -17.98 -6.12
CA GLU A 173 -11.42 -17.54 -6.26
C GLU A 173 -12.34 -18.65 -6.77
N ASP A 174 -11.79 -19.62 -7.51
CA ASP A 174 -12.54 -20.78 -7.99
C ASP A 174 -12.82 -21.81 -6.88
N ALA A 175 -14.10 -22.15 -6.73
CA ALA A 175 -14.59 -22.99 -5.64
C ALA A 175 -14.09 -24.45 -5.71
N LEU A 176 -13.66 -24.92 -6.89
CA LEU A 176 -13.16 -26.28 -7.06
C LEU A 176 -11.66 -26.36 -6.78
N THR A 177 -10.92 -25.25 -6.87
CA THR A 177 -9.45 -25.24 -6.79
C THR A 177 -8.89 -24.50 -5.57
N THR A 178 -9.73 -23.79 -4.81
CA THR A 178 -9.30 -22.98 -3.65
C THR A 178 -8.60 -23.75 -2.54
N ASP A 179 -8.98 -25.02 -2.33
CA ASP A 179 -8.44 -25.86 -1.25
C ASP A 179 -7.12 -26.56 -1.61
N PHE A 180 -6.62 -26.40 -2.84
CA PHE A 180 -5.44 -27.12 -3.31
C PHE A 180 -4.16 -26.30 -3.14
N GLU A 181 -3.11 -26.95 -2.63
CA GLU A 181 -1.78 -26.34 -2.53
C GLU A 181 -1.04 -26.45 -3.88
N ILE A 182 -1.41 -25.57 -4.81
CA ILE A 182 -0.83 -25.50 -6.15
C ILE A 182 0.18 -24.34 -6.20
N ARG A 183 1.44 -24.69 -6.51
CA ARG A 183 2.52 -23.75 -6.83
C ARG A 183 2.48 -23.40 -8.30
N VAL A 184 2.41 -22.10 -8.57
CA VAL A 184 2.32 -21.53 -9.92
C VAL A 184 3.62 -20.80 -10.26
N TYR A 185 4.15 -21.10 -11.44
CA TYR A 185 5.34 -20.47 -11.99
C TYR A 185 5.13 -20.15 -13.47
N VAL A 186 5.59 -18.99 -13.94
CA VAL A 186 5.38 -18.53 -15.32
C VAL A 186 6.71 -18.19 -15.97
N GLN A 187 6.89 -18.64 -17.21
CA GLN A 187 8.03 -18.26 -18.07
C GLN A 187 7.54 -17.95 -19.48
N ARG A 188 7.75 -16.72 -19.94
CA ARG A 188 7.37 -16.25 -21.27
C ARG A 188 5.90 -16.58 -21.60
N GLY A 189 5.01 -16.35 -20.65
CA GLY A 189 3.57 -16.68 -20.76
C GLY A 189 3.20 -18.16 -20.67
N VAL A 190 4.16 -19.07 -20.44
CA VAL A 190 3.89 -20.50 -20.18
C VAL A 190 3.74 -20.72 -18.67
N VAL A 191 2.56 -21.17 -18.25
CA VAL A 191 2.22 -21.42 -16.84
C VAL A 191 2.57 -22.86 -16.49
N HIS A 192 3.25 -23.06 -15.37
CA HIS A 192 3.57 -24.35 -14.78
C HIS A 192 2.80 -24.51 -13.46
N LEU A 193 1.98 -25.56 -13.36
CA LEU A 193 1.21 -25.89 -12.17
C LEU A 193 1.83 -27.11 -11.47
N ARG A 194 2.28 -26.96 -10.23
CA ARG A 194 2.92 -28.02 -9.44
C ARG A 194 2.26 -28.17 -8.08
N GLY A 195 1.96 -29.38 -7.65
CA GLY A 195 1.28 -29.60 -6.38
C GLY A 195 0.60 -30.95 -6.34
N THR A 196 -0.28 -31.12 -5.36
CA THR A 196 -1.04 -32.35 -5.19
C THR A 196 -2.53 -32.05 -5.28
N VAL A 197 -3.25 -32.85 -6.04
CA VAL A 197 -4.70 -32.74 -6.22
C VAL A 197 -5.40 -34.07 -5.90
N PRO A 198 -6.67 -34.06 -5.47
CA PRO A 198 -7.35 -35.29 -5.08
C PRO A 198 -7.65 -36.21 -6.26
N SER A 199 -8.00 -35.65 -7.43
CA SER A 199 -8.37 -36.42 -8.62
C SER A 199 -7.78 -35.84 -9.91
N VAL A 200 -7.86 -36.61 -11.00
CA VAL A 200 -7.49 -36.15 -12.34
C VAL A 200 -8.44 -35.04 -12.83
N GLU A 201 -9.72 -35.09 -12.44
CA GLU A 201 -10.69 -34.04 -12.80
C GLU A 201 -10.28 -32.70 -12.16
N ASP A 202 -9.75 -32.72 -10.94
CA ASP A 202 -9.25 -31.52 -10.26
C ASP A 202 -8.01 -30.92 -10.96
N ALA A 203 -7.13 -31.77 -11.51
CA ALA A 203 -5.99 -31.31 -12.31
C ALA A 203 -6.46 -30.55 -13.56
N LEU A 204 -7.42 -31.13 -14.29
CA LEU A 204 -8.00 -30.53 -15.49
C LEU A 204 -8.73 -29.22 -15.18
N ASN A 205 -9.44 -29.16 -14.07
CA ASN A 205 -10.10 -27.92 -13.62
C ASN A 205 -9.06 -26.82 -13.34
N ALA A 206 -7.95 -27.15 -12.66
CA ALA A 206 -6.88 -26.20 -12.39
C ALA A 206 -6.21 -25.70 -13.69
N GLU A 207 -6.05 -26.56 -14.68
CA GLU A 207 -5.57 -26.18 -16.02
C GLU A 207 -6.53 -25.18 -16.69
N GLU A 208 -7.83 -25.49 -16.72
CA GLU A 208 -8.84 -24.64 -17.36
C GLU A 208 -8.93 -23.26 -16.72
N VAL A 209 -8.88 -23.22 -15.38
CA VAL A 209 -8.88 -21.97 -14.62
C VAL A 209 -7.64 -21.15 -14.94
N ALA A 210 -6.45 -21.76 -14.95
CA ALA A 210 -5.22 -21.07 -15.31
C ALA A 210 -5.23 -20.54 -16.75
N ALA A 211 -5.79 -21.30 -17.70
CA ALA A 211 -5.87 -20.92 -19.11
C ALA A 211 -6.81 -19.73 -19.38
N ARG A 212 -7.73 -19.42 -18.46
CA ARG A 212 -8.65 -18.27 -18.58
C ARG A 212 -7.94 -16.91 -18.37
N VAL A 213 -6.78 -16.92 -17.72
CA VAL A 213 -6.07 -15.69 -17.36
C VAL A 213 -5.49 -15.00 -18.61
N PRO A 214 -5.75 -13.68 -18.80
CA PRO A 214 -5.18 -12.92 -19.90
C PRO A 214 -3.64 -12.95 -19.89
N GLY A 215 -3.04 -13.28 -21.04
CA GLY A 215 -1.58 -13.36 -21.19
C GLY A 215 -1.01 -14.77 -21.09
N VAL A 216 -1.81 -15.76 -20.71
CA VAL A 216 -1.40 -17.17 -20.73
C VAL A 216 -1.35 -17.69 -22.16
N VAL A 217 -0.20 -18.23 -22.55
CA VAL A 217 0.07 -18.81 -23.88
C VAL A 217 -0.13 -20.33 -23.87
N GLU A 218 0.35 -20.99 -22.82
CA GLU A 218 0.30 -22.44 -22.66
C GLU A 218 0.29 -22.77 -21.16
N VAL A 219 -0.40 -23.85 -20.77
CA VAL A 219 -0.39 -24.37 -19.40
C VAL A 219 0.24 -25.76 -19.39
N ARG A 220 1.13 -26.00 -18.43
CA ARG A 220 1.80 -27.28 -18.19
C ARG A 220 1.51 -27.74 -16.79
N GLU A 221 0.74 -28.80 -16.68
CA GLU A 221 0.49 -29.47 -15.41
C GLU A 221 1.61 -30.45 -15.06
N GLU A 222 2.10 -30.34 -13.83
CA GLU A 222 3.00 -31.26 -13.14
C GLU A 222 2.37 -31.55 -11.75
N LEU A 223 1.07 -31.85 -11.75
CA LEU A 223 0.27 -32.13 -10.56
C LEU A 223 0.28 -33.63 -10.23
N GLU A 224 0.48 -33.97 -8.96
CA GLU A 224 0.43 -35.34 -8.47
C GLU A 224 -0.98 -35.66 -7.93
N VAL A 225 -1.57 -36.75 -8.40
CA VAL A 225 -2.90 -37.16 -7.94
C VAL A 225 -2.75 -38.04 -6.70
N SER A 226 -3.28 -37.60 -5.55
CA SER A 226 -3.20 -38.35 -4.28
C SER A 226 -4.28 -39.41 -4.13
N GLY A 227 -5.36 -39.35 -4.91
CA GLY A 227 -6.48 -40.30 -4.87
C GLY A 227 -6.31 -41.44 -5.87
N LEU A 228 -5.66 -42.52 -5.43
CA LEU A 228 -5.69 -43.84 -6.09
C LEU A 228 -6.11 -44.91 -5.09
#